data_AF-A0A6C0H0J7-F1
#
_entry.id   AF-A0A6C0H0J7-F1
#
_cell.length_a   1.000
_cell.length_b   1.000
_cell.length_c   1.000
_cell.angle_alpha   90.00
_cell.angle_beta   90.00
_cell.angle_gamma   90.00
#
_symmetry.space_group_name_H-M   'P 1'
#
loop_
_entity.id
_entity.type
_entity.pdbx_description
1 polymer ?
#
loop_
_entity_poly.entity_id
_entity_poly.type
_entity_poly.pdbx_seq_one_letter_code
_entity_poly.pdbx_strand_id
1 'polypeptide(L)'
;MKTIYDSLYGYIEIEDYLLNIIDTKEFQRLRDIKQLGGASYVFPSAIHTRFEHSIGVSYLSGIFIKKIQINQPELNISQDDIRHIKIAGLIHDLGHACYSHFFDNYFLNDIDNPLKHHEERSIYLLTNMNLKYNLGLTSTDIEEIRKIIISQDTYGYKYQIVANEKSGFDTDKLDYINRDCHHLGLPYKYDYTRILNDIKVIDDEICFPLKQLSNVYELFELRYKLHQQIYQHPVISCVEMMILDIFKNSEINNNKQEYLTDIDKFIALTDDYLNYIYHTSKNPIIINIYNNLKSRNLYKFIEDSENNNLHSECKFKLKIKINFGKGNQNPLNFITFYNKNGKVKIDINKKLILIPAQYEIIKYRYIN
;
A
#
# COMPACT_ATOMS: atom_id res chain seq x y z
N MET A 1 6.08 -15.53 22.24
CA MET A 1 4.88 -15.15 21.46
C MET A 1 4.03 -14.16 22.25
N LYS A 2 3.49 -13.15 21.56
CA LYS A 2 2.57 -12.14 22.11
C LYS A 2 1.27 -12.18 21.32
N THR A 3 0.15 -11.84 21.96
CA THR A 3 -1.14 -11.73 21.27
C THR A 3 -1.55 -10.26 21.19
N ILE A 4 -2.04 -9.84 20.03
CA ILE A 4 -2.57 -8.49 19.79
C ILE A 4 -3.99 -8.63 19.25
N TYR A 5 -4.92 -7.81 19.73
CA TYR A 5 -6.27 -7.75 19.17
C TYR A 5 -6.32 -6.75 18.01
N ASP A 6 -6.76 -7.21 16.85
CA ASP A 6 -7.04 -6.42 15.65
C ASP A 6 -8.55 -6.42 15.37
N SER A 7 -9.10 -5.29 14.93
CA SER A 7 -10.54 -5.13 14.73
C SER A 7 -11.12 -5.99 13.59
N LEU A 8 -10.30 -6.39 12.62
CA LEU A 8 -10.71 -7.24 11.51
C LEU A 8 -10.50 -8.72 11.80
N TYR A 9 -9.35 -9.05 12.40
CA TYR A 9 -8.88 -10.44 12.53
C TYR A 9 -9.02 -11.01 13.94
N GLY A 10 -9.44 -10.21 14.92
CA GLY A 10 -9.51 -10.62 16.31
C GLY A 10 -8.12 -10.80 16.91
N TYR A 11 -7.91 -11.86 17.69
CA TYR A 11 -6.62 -12.11 18.32
C TYR A 11 -5.61 -12.68 17.33
N ILE A 12 -4.56 -11.91 17.05
CA ILE A 12 -3.42 -12.28 16.22
C ILE A 12 -2.27 -12.72 17.12
N GLU A 13 -1.72 -13.90 16.85
CA GLU A 13 -0.48 -14.38 17.46
C GLU A 13 0.73 -13.85 16.70
N ILE A 14 1.66 -13.25 17.44
CA ILE A 14 2.90 -12.66 16.94
C ILE A 14 4.09 -13.45 17.50
N GLU A 15 4.88 -14.03 16.61
CA GLU A 15 6.12 -14.72 16.92
C GLU A 15 7.21 -13.73 17.35
N ASP A 16 8.17 -14.20 18.16
CA ASP A 16 9.15 -13.33 18.81
C ASP A 16 10.06 -12.60 17.80
N TYR A 17 10.35 -13.20 16.64
CA TYR A 17 11.13 -12.54 15.58
C TYR A 17 10.37 -11.37 14.92
N LEU A 18 9.04 -11.43 14.83
CA LEU A 18 8.22 -10.30 14.37
C LEU A 18 8.12 -9.26 15.47
N LEU A 19 7.98 -9.69 16.74
CA LEU A 19 7.91 -8.78 17.88
C LEU A 19 9.19 -7.94 18.01
N ASN A 20 10.35 -8.54 17.77
CA ASN A 20 11.64 -7.83 17.75
C ASN A 20 11.74 -6.73 16.68
N ILE A 21 10.95 -6.83 15.59
CA ILE A 21 10.81 -5.77 14.59
C ILE A 21 9.76 -4.75 15.04
N ILE A 22 8.61 -5.23 15.53
CA ILE A 22 7.48 -4.39 15.94
C ILE A 22 7.87 -3.44 17.08
N ASP A 23 8.61 -3.92 18.08
CA ASP A 23 8.98 -3.16 19.28
C ASP A 23 10.25 -2.30 19.05
N THR A 24 10.35 -1.66 17.86
CA THR A 24 11.42 -0.72 17.48
C THR A 24 10.85 0.65 17.15
N LYS A 25 11.65 1.72 17.30
CA LYS A 25 11.17 3.08 16.96
C LYS A 25 10.81 3.22 15.48
N GLU A 26 11.55 2.51 14.62
CA GLU A 26 11.39 2.49 13.17
C GLU A 26 10.00 1.93 12.83
N PHE A 27 9.56 0.84 13.46
CA PHE A 27 8.23 0.26 13.21
C PHE A 27 7.12 0.99 13.97
N GLN A 28 7.33 1.36 15.24
CA GLN A 28 6.30 2.03 16.05
C GLN A 28 5.87 3.38 15.47
N ARG A 29 6.73 4.09 14.73
CA ARG A 29 6.35 5.35 14.06
C ARG A 29 5.17 5.21 13.09
N LEU A 30 4.93 4.01 12.56
CA LEU A 30 3.82 3.77 11.63
C LEU A 30 2.46 4.08 12.26
N ARG A 31 2.37 4.16 13.60
CA ARG A 31 1.19 4.63 14.35
C ARG A 31 0.84 6.09 14.08
N ASP A 32 1.82 6.88 13.66
CA ASP A 32 1.67 8.30 13.42
C ASP A 32 1.61 8.61 11.91
N ILE A 33 1.43 7.59 11.08
CA ILE A 33 1.30 7.70 9.62
C ILE A 33 -0.04 7.12 9.21
N LYS A 34 -0.97 7.99 8.82
CA LYS A 34 -2.31 7.56 8.39
C LYS A 34 -2.23 6.79 7.09
N GLN A 35 -2.94 5.66 7.03
CA GLN A 35 -3.01 4.79 5.86
C GLN A 35 -3.40 5.56 4.59
N LEU A 36 -4.44 6.39 4.74
CA LEU A 36 -5.05 7.16 3.66
C LEU A 36 -4.62 8.63 3.64
N GLY A 37 -3.56 8.99 4.37
CA GLY A 37 -2.96 10.33 4.38
C GLY A 37 -3.98 11.47 4.53
N GLY A 38 -4.10 12.31 3.48
CA GLY A 38 -5.00 13.46 3.44
C GLY A 38 -6.49 13.11 3.51
N ALA A 39 -6.88 11.84 3.35
CA ALA A 39 -8.27 11.39 3.43
C ALA A 39 -8.93 11.69 4.78
N SER A 40 -8.16 11.72 5.87
CA SER A 40 -8.66 12.07 7.22
C SER A 40 -9.26 13.47 7.30
N TYR A 41 -8.88 14.38 6.40
CA TYR A 41 -9.50 15.71 6.28
C TYR A 41 -10.86 15.67 5.58
N VAL A 42 -11.22 14.59 4.89
CA VAL A 42 -12.49 14.45 4.15
C VAL A 42 -13.41 13.44 4.82
N PHE A 43 -12.85 12.30 5.21
CA PHE A 43 -13.52 11.18 5.86
C PHE A 43 -13.03 11.12 7.31
N PRO A 44 -13.81 11.61 8.29
CA PRO A 44 -13.34 11.75 9.68
C PRO A 44 -12.89 10.44 10.34
N SER A 45 -13.42 9.31 9.88
CA SER A 45 -13.07 7.98 10.40
C SER A 45 -11.85 7.34 9.72
N ALA A 46 -11.29 7.97 8.67
CA ALA A 46 -10.06 7.51 8.00
C ALA A 46 -8.80 7.85 8.81
N ILE A 47 -8.78 7.42 10.07
CA ILE A 47 -7.73 7.70 11.06
C ILE A 47 -6.82 6.49 11.33
N HIS A 48 -7.12 5.35 10.72
CA HIS A 48 -6.28 4.16 10.80
C HIS A 48 -4.92 4.40 10.15
N THR A 49 -3.95 3.67 10.63
CA THR A 49 -2.53 3.91 10.44
C THR A 49 -1.88 2.74 9.72
N ARG A 50 -0.69 2.98 9.16
CA ARG A 50 0.11 1.95 8.52
C ARG A 50 0.49 0.83 9.51
N PHE A 51 0.53 1.11 10.82
CA PHE A 51 0.92 0.14 11.85
C PHE A 51 0.01 -1.09 11.89
N GLU A 52 -1.30 -0.90 12.09
CA GLU A 52 -2.24 -2.01 12.13
C GLU A 52 -2.41 -2.69 10.77
N HIS A 53 -2.28 -1.94 9.68
CA HIS A 53 -2.25 -2.49 8.32
C HIS A 53 -1.06 -3.45 8.14
N SER A 54 0.16 -3.02 8.48
CA SER A 54 1.36 -3.86 8.40
C SER A 54 1.27 -5.15 9.23
N ILE A 55 0.70 -5.08 10.44
CA ILE A 55 0.43 -6.29 11.26
C ILE A 55 -0.59 -7.19 10.57
N GLY A 56 -1.66 -6.61 10.03
CA GLY A 56 -2.69 -7.32 9.29
C GLY A 56 -2.16 -8.04 8.06
N VAL A 57 -1.33 -7.38 7.26
CA VAL A 57 -0.69 -7.98 6.08
C VAL A 57 0.22 -9.14 6.50
N SER A 58 1.08 -8.95 7.51
CA SER A 58 1.93 -10.05 8.04
C SER A 58 1.11 -11.27 8.47
N TYR A 59 -0.01 -11.05 9.16
CA TYR A 59 -0.93 -12.10 9.59
C TYR A 59 -1.55 -12.83 8.39
N LEU A 60 -2.09 -12.09 7.42
CA LEU A 60 -2.68 -12.66 6.22
C LEU A 60 -1.65 -13.42 5.38
N SER A 61 -0.43 -12.90 5.20
CA SER A 61 0.65 -13.59 4.48
C SER A 61 0.99 -14.92 5.15
N GLY A 62 1.02 -14.95 6.49
CA GLY A 62 1.19 -16.18 7.27
C GLY A 62 0.06 -17.19 7.05
N ILE A 63 -1.20 -16.75 7.01
CA ILE A 63 -2.34 -17.63 6.68
C ILE A 63 -2.19 -18.16 5.25
N PHE A 64 -1.88 -17.28 4.31
CA PHE A 64 -1.82 -17.59 2.89
C PHE A 64 -0.80 -18.71 2.63
N ILE A 65 0.45 -18.55 3.09
CA ILE A 65 1.49 -19.55 2.88
C ILE A 65 1.19 -20.86 3.63
N LYS A 66 0.61 -20.81 4.83
CA LYS A 66 0.18 -22.01 5.57
C LYS A 66 -0.91 -22.78 4.83
N LYS A 67 -1.84 -22.09 4.17
CA LYS A 67 -2.88 -22.76 3.36
C LYS A 67 -2.26 -23.48 2.16
N ILE A 68 -1.30 -22.86 1.47
CA ILE A 68 -0.53 -23.56 0.42
C ILE A 68 0.17 -24.79 0.99
N GLN A 69 0.88 -24.65 2.12
CA GLN A 69 1.62 -25.75 2.76
C GLN A 69 0.71 -26.93 3.14
N ILE A 70 -0.49 -26.64 3.67
CA ILE A 70 -1.49 -27.67 4.02
C ILE A 70 -2.05 -28.34 2.78
N ASN A 71 -2.36 -27.56 1.74
CA ASN A 71 -2.98 -28.06 0.51
C ASN A 71 -2.00 -28.89 -0.33
N GLN A 72 -0.70 -28.61 -0.22
CA GLN A 72 0.35 -29.22 -1.03
C GLN A 72 1.65 -29.45 -0.23
N PRO A 73 1.67 -30.47 0.65
CA PRO A 73 2.84 -30.81 1.45
C PRO A 73 4.09 -31.13 0.59
N GLU A 74 3.90 -31.58 -0.65
CA GLU A 74 4.97 -31.88 -1.60
C GLU A 74 5.83 -30.68 -1.99
N LEU A 75 5.35 -29.45 -1.76
CA LEU A 75 6.13 -28.22 -2.00
C LEU A 75 7.25 -28.00 -0.98
N ASN A 76 7.27 -28.77 0.12
CA ASN A 76 8.29 -28.70 1.18
C ASN A 76 8.57 -27.27 1.67
N ILE A 77 7.50 -26.47 1.86
CA ILE A 77 7.60 -25.10 2.38
C ILE A 77 8.28 -25.13 3.74
N SER A 78 9.43 -24.46 3.84
CA SER A 78 10.25 -24.43 5.05
C SER A 78 9.73 -23.40 6.06
N GLN A 79 10.22 -23.47 7.29
CA GLN A 79 9.93 -22.43 8.30
C GLN A 79 10.57 -21.09 7.93
N ASP A 80 11.72 -21.10 7.24
CA ASP A 80 12.35 -19.88 6.76
C ASP A 80 11.50 -19.21 5.67
N ASP A 81 10.89 -19.97 4.76
CA ASP A 81 9.97 -19.41 3.76
C ASP A 81 8.80 -18.66 4.42
N ILE A 82 8.19 -19.28 5.44
CA ILE A 82 7.11 -18.67 6.21
C ILE A 82 7.62 -17.43 6.93
N ARG A 83 8.80 -17.50 7.56
CA ARG A 83 9.46 -16.39 8.27
C ARG A 83 9.70 -15.21 7.32
N HIS A 84 10.30 -15.41 6.16
CA HIS A 84 10.55 -14.36 5.17
C HIS A 84 9.27 -13.72 4.66
N ILE A 85 8.25 -14.52 4.34
CA ILE A 85 6.95 -14.02 3.85
C ILE A 85 6.24 -13.19 4.93
N LYS A 86 6.26 -13.63 6.20
CA LYS A 86 5.65 -12.86 7.30
C LYS A 86 6.42 -11.57 7.60
N ILE A 87 7.76 -11.60 7.56
CA ILE A 87 8.58 -10.38 7.73
C ILE A 87 8.34 -9.43 6.56
N ALA A 88 8.32 -9.91 5.33
CA ALA A 88 8.02 -9.12 4.15
C ALA A 88 6.63 -8.46 4.26
N GLY A 89 5.60 -9.23 4.62
CA GLY A 89 4.27 -8.69 4.88
C GLY A 89 4.24 -7.63 5.99
N LEU A 90 5.04 -7.82 7.04
CA LEU A 90 5.16 -6.86 8.14
C LEU A 90 5.83 -5.56 7.69
N ILE A 91 6.87 -5.63 6.87
CA ILE A 91 7.73 -4.47 6.59
C ILE A 91 7.54 -3.86 5.21
N HIS A 92 6.69 -4.39 4.33
CA HIS A 92 6.49 -3.87 2.97
C HIS A 92 6.22 -2.35 2.94
N ASP A 93 5.47 -1.86 3.93
CA ASP A 93 5.09 -0.47 4.12
C ASP A 93 5.97 0.32 5.11
N LEU A 94 7.02 -0.32 5.65
CA LEU A 94 7.90 0.28 6.65
C LEU A 94 8.56 1.56 6.13
N GLY A 95 8.72 1.74 4.83
CA GLY A 95 9.31 2.90 4.19
C GLY A 95 8.33 4.05 3.90
N HIS A 96 7.05 3.97 4.26
CA HIS A 96 6.15 5.12 4.12
C HIS A 96 6.54 6.27 5.06
N ALA A 97 6.44 7.51 4.58
CA ALA A 97 6.61 8.71 5.40
C ALA A 97 5.26 9.44 5.56
N CYS A 98 5.29 10.65 6.10
CA CYS A 98 4.13 11.50 6.34
C CYS A 98 3.17 11.54 5.14
N TYR A 99 1.88 11.36 5.41
CA TYR A 99 0.79 11.31 4.43
C TYR A 99 0.92 10.20 3.37
N SER A 100 1.66 9.13 3.67
CA SER A 100 1.72 7.90 2.86
C SER A 100 2.13 8.17 1.40
N HIS A 101 1.27 7.87 0.42
CA HIS A 101 1.58 8.04 -1.01
C HIS A 101 1.80 9.49 -1.43
N PHE A 102 1.33 10.46 -0.66
CA PHE A 102 1.62 11.88 -0.90
C PHE A 102 3.12 12.15 -1.01
N PHE A 103 3.88 11.59 -0.06
CA PHE A 103 5.31 11.85 0.05
C PHE A 103 6.05 11.41 -1.23
N ASP A 104 5.78 10.19 -1.67
CA ASP A 104 6.43 9.59 -2.85
C ASP A 104 5.95 10.26 -4.15
N ASN A 105 4.63 10.38 -4.31
CA ASN A 105 4.04 10.78 -5.59
C ASN A 105 4.17 12.29 -5.87
N TYR A 106 4.27 13.12 -4.83
CA TYR A 106 4.24 14.57 -4.98
C TYR A 106 5.48 15.26 -4.41
N PHE A 107 5.94 14.89 -3.22
CA PHE A 107 7.06 15.59 -2.60
C PHE A 107 8.42 15.11 -3.14
N LEU A 108 8.58 13.81 -3.41
CA LEU A 108 9.80 13.21 -3.95
C LEU A 108 9.77 13.04 -5.48
N ASN A 109 8.84 13.67 -6.19
CA ASN A 109 8.67 13.43 -7.62
C ASN A 109 9.80 13.99 -8.51
N ASP A 110 10.64 14.85 -7.95
CA ASP A 110 11.74 15.57 -8.61
C ASP A 110 13.12 15.02 -8.25
N ILE A 111 13.20 13.98 -7.42
CA ILE A 111 14.47 13.36 -7.03
C ILE A 111 14.76 12.10 -7.85
N ASP A 112 16.02 11.96 -8.25
CA ASP A 112 16.53 10.77 -8.91
C ASP A 112 17.31 9.89 -7.94
N ASN A 113 16.57 9.19 -7.06
CA ASN A 113 17.11 8.29 -6.05
C ASN A 113 16.16 7.08 -5.90
N PRO A 114 16.66 5.83 -5.85
CA PRO A 114 15.83 4.65 -5.56
C PRO A 114 14.96 4.79 -4.30
N LEU A 115 15.48 5.45 -3.26
CA LEU A 115 14.78 5.73 -2.00
C LEU A 115 13.59 6.70 -2.17
N LYS A 116 13.25 7.15 -3.38
CA LYS A 116 11.97 7.81 -3.65
C LYS A 116 10.77 6.88 -3.50
N HIS A 117 10.98 5.57 -3.63
CA HIS A 117 9.97 4.53 -3.48
C HIS A 117 9.96 4.00 -2.04
N HIS A 118 8.78 3.91 -1.42
CA HIS A 118 8.67 3.39 -0.05
C HIS A 118 9.15 1.94 0.06
N GLU A 119 8.96 1.14 -0.98
CA GLU A 119 9.41 -0.25 -1.04
C GLU A 119 10.93 -0.37 -0.86
N GLU A 120 11.70 0.50 -1.53
CA GLU A 120 13.16 0.57 -1.36
C GLU A 120 13.57 1.04 0.03
N ARG A 121 12.84 2.03 0.58
CA ARG A 121 13.08 2.52 1.95
C ARG A 121 12.75 1.46 2.99
N SER A 122 11.74 0.62 2.77
CA SER A 122 11.39 -0.50 3.66
C SER A 122 12.57 -1.46 3.82
N ILE A 123 13.23 -1.82 2.72
CA ILE A 123 14.41 -2.69 2.74
C ILE A 123 15.62 -1.98 3.35
N TYR A 124 15.81 -0.70 3.04
CA TYR A 124 16.87 0.10 3.63
C TYR A 124 16.75 0.17 5.16
N LEU A 125 15.54 0.42 5.68
CA LEU A 125 15.25 0.44 7.11
C LEU A 125 15.46 -0.93 7.74
N LEU A 126 14.91 -2.00 7.17
CA LEU A 126 15.11 -3.36 7.68
C LEU A 126 16.60 -3.71 7.80
N THR A 127 17.39 -3.38 6.78
CA THR A 127 18.84 -3.65 6.76
C THR A 127 19.55 -2.96 7.93
N ASN A 128 19.22 -1.70 8.19
CA ASN A 128 19.82 -0.95 9.29
C ASN A 128 19.30 -1.40 10.67
N MET A 129 18.00 -1.70 10.77
CA MET A 129 17.40 -2.29 11.97
C MET A 129 18.05 -3.62 12.31
N ASN A 130 18.35 -4.46 11.32
CA ASN A 130 19.01 -5.74 11.52
C ASN A 130 20.40 -5.56 12.16
N LEU A 131 21.19 -4.59 11.70
CA LEU A 131 22.49 -4.26 12.28
C LEU A 131 22.36 -3.68 13.70
N LYS A 132 21.41 -2.76 13.89
CA LYS A 132 21.25 -2.02 15.14
C LYS A 132 20.68 -2.85 16.28
N TYR A 133 19.69 -3.68 16.01
CA TYR A 133 18.99 -4.49 17.01
C TYR A 133 19.41 -5.96 17.01
N ASN A 134 20.35 -6.34 16.13
CA ASN A 134 20.79 -7.72 15.95
C ASN A 134 19.60 -8.68 15.71
N LEU A 135 18.79 -8.38 14.69
CA LEU A 135 17.56 -9.14 14.38
C LEU A 135 17.84 -10.58 13.89
N GLY A 136 19.11 -10.93 13.65
CA GLY A 136 19.53 -12.28 13.26
C GLY A 136 19.20 -12.62 11.81
N LEU A 137 18.96 -11.62 10.95
CA LEU A 137 18.78 -11.83 9.51
C LEU A 137 20.14 -11.83 8.82
N THR A 138 20.39 -12.86 8.02
CA THR A 138 21.54 -12.92 7.12
C THR A 138 21.33 -12.01 5.91
N SER A 139 22.40 -11.74 5.14
CA SER A 139 22.28 -11.02 3.86
C SER A 139 21.36 -11.76 2.88
N THR A 140 21.38 -13.09 2.89
CA THR A 140 20.49 -13.93 2.08
C THR A 140 19.03 -13.77 2.52
N ASP A 141 18.76 -13.74 3.83
CA ASP A 141 17.40 -13.52 4.33
C ASP A 141 16.84 -12.17 3.86
N ILE A 142 17.64 -11.10 3.96
CA ILE A 142 17.24 -9.75 3.53
C ILE A 142 16.98 -9.71 2.03
N GLU A 143 17.80 -10.38 1.23
CA GLU A 143 17.61 -10.45 -0.22
C GLU A 143 16.33 -11.20 -0.61
N GLU A 144 16.01 -12.30 0.07
CA GLU A 144 14.74 -13.01 -0.16
C GLU A 144 13.53 -12.16 0.24
N ILE A 145 13.60 -11.45 1.38
CA ILE A 145 12.56 -10.49 1.79
C ILE A 145 12.40 -9.35 0.77
N ARG A 146 13.51 -8.83 0.24
CA ARG A 146 13.53 -7.79 -0.82
C ARG A 146 12.78 -8.27 -2.05
N LYS A 147 13.05 -9.49 -2.53
CA LYS A 147 12.37 -10.09 -3.67
C LYS A 147 10.87 -10.26 -3.43
N ILE A 148 10.44 -10.52 -2.20
CA ILE A 148 9.00 -10.63 -1.87
C ILE A 148 8.28 -9.26 -1.92
N ILE A 149 8.96 -8.17 -1.54
CA ILE A 149 8.36 -6.83 -1.49
C ILE A 149 8.41 -6.12 -2.85
N ILE A 150 9.57 -6.10 -3.50
CA ILE A 150 9.73 -5.38 -4.76
C ILE A 150 9.25 -6.26 -5.92
N SER A 151 9.42 -7.58 -5.85
CA SER A 151 8.95 -8.62 -6.80
C SER A 151 9.32 -8.44 -8.27
N GLN A 152 9.97 -7.33 -8.65
CA GLN A 152 10.32 -6.99 -10.01
C GLN A 152 11.25 -8.05 -10.61
N ASP A 153 10.83 -8.58 -11.76
CA ASP A 153 11.54 -9.61 -12.51
C ASP A 153 11.80 -10.92 -11.73
N THR A 154 11.01 -11.19 -10.67
CA THR A 154 11.10 -12.43 -9.90
C THR A 154 10.03 -13.44 -10.32
N TYR A 155 10.42 -14.72 -10.37
CA TYR A 155 9.52 -15.83 -10.68
C TYR A 155 9.39 -16.75 -9.47
N GLY A 156 8.16 -17.18 -9.19
CA GLY A 156 7.84 -18.14 -8.14
C GLY A 156 6.61 -17.74 -7.34
N TYR A 157 5.94 -18.71 -6.73
CA TYR A 157 4.68 -18.46 -6.02
C TYR A 157 4.89 -17.61 -4.76
N LYS A 158 6.07 -17.69 -4.13
CA LYS A 158 6.38 -16.96 -2.88
C LYS A 158 6.33 -15.44 -3.07
N TYR A 159 6.81 -14.96 -4.21
CA TYR A 159 6.81 -13.54 -4.58
C TYR A 159 5.44 -13.02 -5.04
N GLN A 160 4.40 -13.86 -5.02
CA GLN A 160 3.04 -13.49 -5.39
C GLN A 160 2.13 -13.30 -4.17
N ILE A 161 2.66 -13.46 -2.94
CA ILE A 161 1.85 -13.43 -1.71
C ILE A 161 1.69 -12.02 -1.17
N VAL A 162 2.80 -11.29 -0.95
CA VAL A 162 2.79 -9.97 -0.28
C VAL A 162 2.55 -8.83 -1.27
N ALA A 163 3.33 -8.80 -2.36
CA ALA A 163 3.22 -7.83 -3.43
C ALA A 163 3.25 -8.57 -4.77
N ASN A 164 2.08 -8.77 -5.37
CA ASN A 164 1.97 -9.59 -6.58
C ASN A 164 2.05 -8.69 -7.82
N GLU A 165 3.26 -8.45 -8.33
CA GLU A 165 3.38 -7.63 -9.54
C GLU A 165 2.64 -8.26 -10.72
N LYS A 166 2.64 -9.58 -10.87
CA LYS A 166 2.01 -10.25 -12.03
C LYS A 166 0.53 -9.92 -12.18
N SER A 167 -0.26 -10.16 -11.13
CA SER A 167 -1.72 -10.08 -11.19
C SER A 167 -2.32 -9.00 -10.31
N GLY A 168 -1.58 -8.53 -9.32
CA GLY A 168 -2.08 -7.66 -8.27
C GLY A 168 -2.99 -8.36 -7.26
N PHE A 169 -3.14 -9.68 -7.24
CA PHE A 169 -3.83 -10.38 -6.14
C PHE A 169 -2.83 -10.74 -5.05
N ASP A 170 -2.83 -9.99 -3.95
CA ASP A 170 -1.87 -10.12 -2.84
C ASP A 170 -2.48 -9.76 -1.48
N THR A 171 -1.80 -10.12 -0.40
CA THR A 171 -2.27 -9.93 0.97
C THR A 171 -2.31 -8.47 1.42
N ASP A 172 -1.49 -7.60 0.82
CA ASP A 172 -1.60 -6.15 0.99
C ASP A 172 -3.03 -5.69 0.64
N LYS A 173 -3.51 -6.02 -0.57
CA LYS A 173 -4.88 -5.70 -0.99
C LYS A 173 -5.96 -6.36 -0.16
N LEU A 174 -5.75 -7.61 0.25
CA LEU A 174 -6.71 -8.30 1.10
C LEU A 174 -6.93 -7.55 2.42
N ASP A 175 -5.85 -7.01 3.00
CA ASP A 175 -5.94 -6.23 4.22
C ASP A 175 -6.55 -4.85 3.96
N TYR A 176 -5.94 -4.02 3.11
CA TYR A 176 -6.36 -2.62 3.03
C TYR A 176 -7.80 -2.50 2.53
N ILE A 177 -8.27 -3.34 1.61
CA ILE A 177 -9.65 -3.26 1.12
C ILE A 177 -10.63 -3.50 2.27
N ASN A 178 -10.39 -4.52 3.09
CA ASN A 178 -11.24 -4.80 4.24
C ASN A 178 -11.08 -3.75 5.34
N ARG A 179 -9.85 -3.30 5.61
CA ARG A 179 -9.53 -2.31 6.65
C ARG A 179 -10.09 -0.94 6.33
N ASP A 180 -9.94 -0.49 5.10
CA ASP A 180 -10.46 0.79 4.65
C ASP A 180 -11.99 0.77 4.65
N CYS A 181 -12.62 -0.29 4.16
CA CYS A 181 -14.08 -0.41 4.22
C CYS A 181 -14.59 -0.37 5.67
N HIS A 182 -13.92 -1.08 6.59
CA HIS A 182 -14.25 -1.06 8.01
C HIS A 182 -14.16 0.34 8.62
N HIS A 183 -13.03 1.04 8.45
CA HIS A 183 -12.83 2.35 9.05
C HIS A 183 -13.67 3.45 8.40
N LEU A 184 -13.94 3.35 7.09
CA LEU A 184 -14.79 4.29 6.37
C LEU A 184 -16.29 4.02 6.57
N GLY A 185 -16.67 2.92 7.23
CA GLY A 185 -18.07 2.53 7.41
C GLY A 185 -18.76 2.15 6.10
N LEU A 186 -18.00 1.67 5.11
CA LEU A 186 -18.56 1.22 3.84
C LEU A 186 -19.19 -0.17 4.03
N PRO A 187 -20.34 -0.46 3.39
CA PRO A 187 -21.03 -1.73 3.54
C PRO A 187 -20.37 -2.89 2.76
N TYR A 188 -19.12 -2.72 2.35
CA TYR A 188 -18.37 -3.70 1.57
C TYR A 188 -17.51 -4.55 2.50
N LYS A 189 -17.50 -5.87 2.27
CA LYS A 189 -16.62 -6.81 2.94
C LYS A 189 -16.17 -7.85 1.94
N TYR A 190 -14.86 -8.03 1.81
CA TYR A 190 -14.29 -9.01 0.90
C TYR A 190 -13.97 -10.31 1.63
N ASP A 191 -14.68 -11.39 1.28
CA ASP A 191 -14.42 -12.71 1.85
C ASP A 191 -13.33 -13.46 1.05
N TYR A 192 -12.09 -13.32 1.52
CA TYR A 192 -10.94 -14.05 1.00
C TYR A 192 -10.84 -15.50 1.50
N THR A 193 -11.57 -15.89 2.55
CA THR A 193 -11.34 -17.16 3.26
C THR A 193 -11.54 -18.36 2.34
N ARG A 194 -12.58 -18.33 1.52
CA ARG A 194 -12.91 -19.40 0.58
C ARG A 194 -11.89 -19.53 -0.55
N ILE A 195 -11.29 -18.42 -0.98
CA ILE A 195 -10.21 -18.42 -1.96
C ILE A 195 -8.97 -19.08 -1.35
N LEU A 196 -8.54 -18.65 -0.17
CA LEU A 196 -7.32 -19.17 0.46
C LEU A 196 -7.44 -20.65 0.84
N ASN A 197 -8.62 -21.13 1.23
CA ASN A 197 -8.84 -22.55 1.56
C ASN A 197 -8.57 -23.50 0.38
N ASP A 198 -8.87 -23.06 -0.84
CA ASP A 198 -8.78 -23.88 -2.05
C ASP A 198 -7.60 -23.47 -2.95
N ILE A 199 -6.66 -22.67 -2.47
CA ILE A 199 -5.56 -22.17 -3.31
C ILE A 199 -4.52 -23.27 -3.59
N LYS A 200 -3.90 -23.21 -4.77
CA LYS A 200 -2.85 -24.16 -5.18
C LYS A 200 -1.67 -23.46 -5.83
N VAL A 201 -0.55 -24.15 -5.90
CA VAL A 201 0.62 -23.83 -6.70
C VAL A 201 0.73 -24.88 -7.82
N ILE A 202 0.74 -24.42 -9.06
CA ILE A 202 0.94 -25.27 -10.25
C ILE A 202 1.97 -24.57 -11.14
N ASP A 203 3.02 -25.30 -11.50
CA ASP A 203 4.18 -24.77 -12.24
C ASP A 203 4.83 -23.57 -11.52
N ASP A 204 4.97 -23.64 -10.19
CA ASP A 204 5.55 -22.58 -9.36
C ASP A 204 4.79 -21.23 -9.42
N GLU A 205 3.49 -21.29 -9.70
CA GLU A 205 2.59 -20.13 -9.77
C GLU A 205 1.36 -20.32 -8.91
N ILE A 206 0.91 -19.25 -8.23
CA ILE A 206 -0.35 -19.26 -7.49
C ILE A 206 -1.53 -19.41 -8.47
N CYS A 207 -2.31 -20.45 -8.25
CA CYS A 207 -3.45 -20.84 -9.06
C CYS A 207 -4.74 -20.83 -8.22
N PHE A 208 -5.74 -20.10 -8.71
CA PHE A 208 -7.02 -19.96 -8.04
C PHE A 208 -8.02 -21.00 -8.55
N PRO A 209 -8.87 -21.57 -7.69
CA PRO A 209 -9.93 -22.47 -8.15
C PRO A 209 -10.92 -21.72 -9.06
N LEU A 210 -11.20 -22.25 -10.26
CA LEU A 210 -12.06 -21.58 -11.25
C LEU A 210 -13.47 -21.25 -10.71
N LYS A 211 -13.98 -22.05 -9.77
CA LYS A 211 -15.25 -21.80 -9.07
C LYS A 211 -15.26 -20.50 -8.24
N GLN A 212 -14.11 -19.89 -7.98
CA GLN A 212 -13.95 -18.61 -7.27
C GLN A 212 -13.69 -17.42 -8.19
N LEU A 213 -13.88 -17.57 -9.51
CA LEU A 213 -13.68 -16.47 -10.47
C LEU A 213 -14.41 -15.18 -10.07
N SER A 214 -15.66 -15.30 -9.60
CA SER A 214 -16.46 -14.16 -9.13
C SER A 214 -15.80 -13.43 -7.96
N ASN A 215 -15.26 -14.18 -7.00
CA ASN A 215 -14.62 -13.61 -5.81
C ASN A 215 -13.28 -12.96 -6.19
N VAL A 216 -12.49 -13.57 -7.07
CA VAL A 216 -11.27 -12.92 -7.58
C VAL A 216 -11.60 -11.62 -8.31
N TYR A 217 -12.67 -11.60 -9.12
CA TYR A 217 -13.15 -10.38 -9.78
C TYR A 217 -13.60 -9.30 -8.77
N GLU A 218 -14.33 -9.70 -7.73
CA GLU A 218 -14.84 -8.81 -6.69
C GLU A 218 -13.72 -8.02 -5.99
N LEU A 219 -12.53 -8.62 -5.78
CA LEU A 219 -11.37 -7.91 -5.22
C LEU A 219 -11.02 -6.65 -6.04
N PHE A 220 -10.90 -6.82 -7.36
CA PHE A 220 -10.53 -5.75 -8.28
C PHE A 220 -11.67 -4.74 -8.43
N GLU A 221 -12.92 -5.20 -8.36
CA GLU A 221 -14.10 -4.33 -8.37
C GLU A 221 -14.15 -3.44 -7.13
N LEU A 222 -13.94 -4.00 -5.94
CA LEU A 222 -13.91 -3.25 -4.68
C LEU A 222 -12.76 -2.26 -4.65
N ARG A 223 -11.56 -2.67 -5.10
CA ARG A 223 -10.43 -1.76 -5.29
C ARG A 223 -10.80 -0.59 -6.19
N TYR A 224 -11.41 -0.87 -7.36
CA TYR A 224 -11.83 0.18 -8.29
C TYR A 224 -12.81 1.16 -7.63
N LYS A 225 -13.83 0.66 -6.91
CA LYS A 225 -14.79 1.48 -6.16
C LYS A 225 -14.10 2.38 -5.13
N LEU A 226 -13.15 1.83 -4.36
CA LEU A 226 -12.39 2.59 -3.36
C LEU A 226 -11.54 3.69 -4.01
N HIS A 227 -10.84 3.40 -5.11
CA HIS A 227 -10.12 4.42 -5.86
C HIS A 227 -11.06 5.52 -6.38
N GLN A 228 -12.20 5.15 -6.94
CA GLN A 228 -13.13 6.10 -7.54
C GLN A 228 -13.82 7.00 -6.50
N GLN A 229 -14.22 6.44 -5.36
CA GLN A 229 -15.07 7.12 -4.37
C GLN A 229 -14.26 7.76 -3.25
N ILE A 230 -13.13 7.16 -2.87
CA ILE A 230 -12.38 7.52 -1.67
C ILE A 230 -11.01 8.09 -2.06
N TYR A 231 -10.09 7.25 -2.56
CA TYR A 231 -8.68 7.64 -2.66
C TYR A 231 -8.44 8.79 -3.63
N GLN A 232 -9.25 8.90 -4.68
CA GLN A 232 -9.15 9.96 -5.69
C GLN A 232 -10.16 11.08 -5.47
N HIS A 233 -10.69 11.25 -4.26
CA HIS A 233 -11.63 12.34 -3.95
C HIS A 233 -10.97 13.72 -4.14
N PRO A 234 -11.57 14.67 -4.90
CA PRO A 234 -10.93 15.95 -5.26
C PRO A 234 -10.42 16.79 -4.08
N VAL A 235 -11.17 16.79 -2.98
CA VAL A 235 -10.78 17.55 -1.78
C VAL A 235 -9.52 16.98 -1.11
N ILE A 236 -9.26 15.66 -1.23
CA ILE A 236 -8.01 15.07 -0.76
C ILE A 236 -6.84 15.67 -1.54
N SER A 237 -6.94 15.71 -2.86
CA SER A 237 -5.93 16.34 -3.70
C SER A 237 -5.72 17.83 -3.34
N CYS A 238 -6.79 18.56 -3.04
CA CYS A 238 -6.68 19.97 -2.62
C CYS A 238 -5.89 20.09 -1.31
N VAL A 239 -6.18 19.24 -0.32
CA VAL A 239 -5.45 19.17 0.96
C VAL A 239 -3.99 18.79 0.73
N GLU A 240 -3.73 17.76 -0.05
CA GLU A 240 -2.38 17.29 -0.38
C GLU A 240 -1.57 18.37 -1.09
N MET A 241 -2.16 19.14 -2.01
CA MET A 241 -1.46 20.25 -2.67
C MET A 241 -1.13 21.41 -1.72
N MET A 242 -1.98 21.68 -0.72
CA MET A 242 -1.65 22.63 0.34
C MET A 242 -0.47 22.14 1.19
N ILE A 243 -0.47 20.84 1.54
CA ILE A 243 0.64 20.21 2.26
C ILE A 243 1.92 20.27 1.41
N LEU A 244 1.82 20.01 0.09
CA LEU A 244 2.95 20.12 -0.83
C LEU A 244 3.57 21.52 -0.82
N ASP A 245 2.76 22.57 -0.86
CA ASP A 245 3.26 23.93 -0.80
C ASP A 245 3.96 24.22 0.53
N ILE A 246 3.42 23.73 1.66
CA ILE A 246 4.09 23.86 2.96
C ILE A 246 5.46 23.19 2.93
N PHE A 247 5.51 21.94 2.44
CA PHE A 247 6.75 21.17 2.35
C PHE A 247 7.77 21.85 1.43
N LYS A 248 7.36 22.29 0.24
CA LYS A 248 8.21 23.02 -0.73
C LYS A 248 8.79 24.32 -0.18
N ASN A 249 8.08 24.99 0.72
CA ASN A 249 8.52 26.23 1.36
C ASN A 249 9.29 26.02 2.67
N SER A 250 9.50 24.77 3.08
CA SER A 250 10.19 24.39 4.33
C SER A 250 11.60 23.84 4.06
N GLU A 251 12.43 23.78 5.10
CA GLU A 251 13.85 23.40 4.97
C GLU A 251 14.06 21.98 4.43
N ILE A 252 13.10 21.06 4.67
CA ILE A 252 13.17 19.69 4.14
C ILE A 252 13.24 19.64 2.62
N ASN A 253 12.67 20.62 1.91
CA ASN A 253 12.67 20.63 0.45
C ASN A 253 14.10 20.75 -0.13
N ASN A 254 14.98 21.48 0.56
CA ASN A 254 16.37 21.65 0.13
C ASN A 254 17.25 20.46 0.55
N ASN A 255 16.79 19.65 1.50
CA ASN A 255 17.56 18.58 2.13
C ASN A 255 16.94 17.19 1.92
N LYS A 256 16.08 17.01 0.91
CA LYS A 256 15.35 15.74 0.67
C LYS A 256 16.28 14.52 0.74
N GLN A 257 17.41 14.57 0.05
CA GLN A 257 18.38 13.48 0.00
C GLN A 257 18.90 13.10 1.39
N GLU A 258 19.23 14.09 2.22
CA GLU A 258 19.72 13.88 3.57
C GLU A 258 18.67 13.18 4.43
N TYR A 259 17.41 13.64 4.37
CA TYR A 259 16.30 13.02 5.10
C TYR A 259 16.00 11.58 4.66
N LEU A 260 16.35 11.19 3.44
CA LEU A 260 16.17 9.82 2.96
C LEU A 260 17.30 8.89 3.41
N THR A 261 18.52 9.41 3.58
CA THR A 261 19.70 8.62 3.96
C THR A 261 19.98 8.60 5.46
N ASP A 262 19.54 9.62 6.20
CA ASP A 262 19.63 9.68 7.65
C ASP A 262 18.36 9.06 8.27
N ILE A 263 18.52 7.91 8.91
CA ILE A 263 17.40 7.15 9.48
C ILE A 263 16.70 7.93 10.58
N ASP A 264 17.43 8.66 11.42
CA ASP A 264 16.83 9.39 12.54
C ASP A 264 16.01 10.57 12.05
N LYS A 265 16.46 11.22 10.97
CA LYS A 265 15.66 12.23 10.25
C LYS A 265 14.45 11.61 9.56
N PHE A 266 14.64 10.47 8.89
CA PHE A 266 13.56 9.80 8.16
C PHE A 266 12.42 9.37 9.08
N ILE A 267 12.74 8.71 10.20
CA ILE A 267 11.71 8.23 11.13
C ILE A 267 10.95 9.36 11.84
N ALA A 268 11.50 10.58 11.85
CA ALA A 268 10.79 11.76 12.35
C ALA A 268 9.72 12.28 11.36
N LEU A 269 9.72 11.81 10.10
CA LEU A 269 8.77 12.21 9.06
C LEU A 269 7.45 11.43 9.19
N THR A 270 6.75 11.62 10.30
CA THR A 270 5.37 11.18 10.51
C THR A 270 4.38 12.29 10.15
N ASP A 271 3.07 12.04 10.22
CA ASP A 271 2.07 13.08 9.88
C ASP A 271 2.17 14.34 10.76
N ASP A 272 2.70 14.19 11.97
CA ASP A 272 2.95 15.27 12.93
C ASP A 272 4.05 16.24 12.48
N TYR A 273 4.88 15.84 11.52
CA TYR A 273 5.92 16.69 10.95
C TYR A 273 5.34 17.99 10.35
N LEU A 274 4.09 17.96 9.90
CA LEU A 274 3.39 19.18 9.45
C LEU A 274 3.22 20.20 10.58
N ASN A 275 2.91 19.75 11.81
CA ASN A 275 2.80 20.63 12.98
C ASN A 275 4.19 21.16 13.37
N TYR A 276 5.22 20.31 13.31
CA TYR A 276 6.61 20.73 13.53
C TYR A 276 7.02 21.87 12.59
N ILE A 277 6.79 21.72 11.27
CA ILE A 277 7.07 22.77 10.28
C ILE A 277 6.35 24.08 10.65
N TYR A 278 5.07 24.01 11.01
CA TYR A 278 4.30 25.20 11.37
C TYR A 278 4.87 25.93 12.59
N HIS A 279 5.21 25.20 13.66
CA HIS A 279 5.69 25.82 14.90
C HIS A 279 7.13 26.32 14.83
N THR A 280 7.95 25.79 13.92
CA THR A 280 9.36 26.18 13.78
C THR A 280 9.59 27.20 12.67
N SER A 281 8.71 27.25 11.67
CA SER A 281 8.88 28.15 10.53
C SER A 281 8.50 29.59 10.84
N LYS A 282 9.30 30.53 10.34
CA LYS A 282 8.98 31.96 10.30
C LYS A 282 8.44 32.39 8.92
N ASN A 283 8.29 31.45 7.98
CA ASN A 283 7.83 31.76 6.63
C ASN A 283 6.32 32.08 6.64
N PRO A 284 5.91 33.31 6.27
CA PRO A 284 4.49 33.69 6.29
C PRO A 284 3.63 32.86 5.34
N ILE A 285 4.20 32.32 4.26
CA ILE A 285 3.49 31.43 3.33
C ILE A 285 3.08 30.15 4.03
N ILE A 286 4.01 29.51 4.76
CA ILE A 286 3.73 28.28 5.52
C ILE A 286 2.64 28.53 6.56
N ILE A 287 2.79 29.59 7.35
CA ILE A 287 1.85 29.94 8.43
C ILE A 287 0.44 30.17 7.85
N ASN A 288 0.34 30.91 6.74
CA ASN A 288 -0.93 31.19 6.10
C ASN A 288 -1.59 29.92 5.54
N ILE A 289 -0.86 29.08 4.81
CA ILE A 289 -1.40 27.84 4.24
C ILE A 289 -1.83 26.86 5.34
N TYR A 290 -1.03 26.73 6.41
CA TYR A 290 -1.37 25.87 7.55
C TYR A 290 -2.64 26.37 8.26
N ASN A 291 -2.76 27.66 8.54
CA ASN A 291 -3.95 28.23 9.16
C ASN A 291 -5.19 28.04 8.25
N ASN A 292 -5.03 28.20 6.95
CA ASN A 292 -6.08 27.92 5.95
C ASN A 292 -6.49 26.44 5.97
N LEU A 293 -5.53 25.52 6.04
CA LEU A 293 -5.80 24.09 6.14
C LEU A 293 -6.60 23.77 7.41
N LYS A 294 -6.23 24.33 8.56
CA LYS A 294 -6.92 24.12 9.85
C LYS A 294 -8.30 24.77 9.92
N SER A 295 -8.50 25.90 9.25
CA SER A 295 -9.79 26.62 9.19
C SER A 295 -10.68 26.18 8.03
N ARG A 296 -10.30 25.13 7.29
CA ARG A 296 -11.02 24.60 6.12
C ARG A 296 -11.11 25.59 4.94
N ASN A 297 -10.27 26.62 4.92
CA ASN A 297 -10.08 27.47 3.75
C ASN A 297 -9.16 26.77 2.73
N LEU A 298 -9.66 25.69 2.13
CA LEU A 298 -8.87 24.84 1.25
C LEU A 298 -8.72 25.43 -0.16
N TYR A 299 -7.68 24.97 -0.87
CA TYR A 299 -7.60 25.09 -2.33
C TYR A 299 -8.87 24.54 -2.99
N LYS A 300 -9.21 25.11 -4.15
CA LYS A 300 -10.47 24.86 -4.83
C LYS A 300 -10.26 23.90 -5.99
N PHE A 301 -11.00 22.81 -5.96
CA PHE A 301 -11.19 21.96 -7.12
C PHE A 301 -11.95 22.75 -8.19
N ILE A 302 -11.39 22.80 -9.40
CA ILE A 302 -12.01 23.45 -10.56
C ILE A 302 -12.81 22.39 -11.32
N GLU A 303 -12.12 21.42 -11.91
CA GLU A 303 -12.73 20.36 -12.71
C GLU A 303 -11.80 19.14 -12.85
N ASP A 304 -12.41 18.02 -13.27
CA ASP A 304 -11.71 16.85 -13.79
C ASP A 304 -12.01 16.76 -15.30
N SER A 305 -10.98 16.93 -16.15
CA SER A 305 -11.12 16.87 -17.61
C SER A 305 -10.47 15.60 -18.19
N GLU A 306 -11.04 15.05 -19.26
CA GLU A 306 -10.39 13.99 -20.04
C GLU A 306 -9.28 14.56 -20.96
N ASN A 307 -9.37 15.85 -21.29
CA ASN A 307 -8.42 16.53 -22.16
C ASN A 307 -7.24 17.11 -21.37
N ASN A 308 -6.05 16.95 -21.93
CA ASN A 308 -4.79 17.43 -21.36
C ASN A 308 -4.53 18.93 -21.64
N ASN A 309 -5.57 19.77 -21.62
CA ASN A 309 -5.43 21.18 -21.95
C ASN A 309 -4.78 21.99 -20.81
N LEU A 310 -4.25 23.17 -21.11
CA LEU A 310 -3.79 24.11 -20.08
C LEU A 310 -4.98 24.95 -19.62
N HIS A 311 -5.21 25.00 -18.31
CA HIS A 311 -6.24 25.85 -17.72
C HIS A 311 -5.54 27.10 -17.16
N SER A 312 -5.84 28.28 -17.70
CA SER A 312 -5.09 29.53 -17.43
C SER A 312 -5.11 29.97 -15.96
N GLU A 313 -6.13 29.57 -15.21
CA GLU A 313 -6.33 29.93 -13.79
C GLU A 313 -5.96 28.81 -12.81
N CYS A 314 -5.34 27.73 -13.30
CA CYS A 314 -5.04 26.56 -12.48
C CYS A 314 -3.63 26.63 -11.87
N LYS A 315 -3.53 26.48 -10.54
CA LYS A 315 -2.27 26.39 -9.82
C LYS A 315 -1.64 25.00 -9.90
N PHE A 316 -2.45 23.94 -9.76
CA PHE A 316 -1.98 22.56 -9.82
C PHE A 316 -2.79 21.71 -10.80
N LYS A 317 -2.08 21.05 -11.72
CA LYS A 317 -2.63 20.06 -12.64
C LYS A 317 -2.15 18.67 -12.26
N LEU A 318 -3.06 17.80 -11.85
CA LEU A 318 -2.75 16.43 -11.44
C LEU A 318 -3.28 15.43 -12.45
N LYS A 319 -2.45 14.44 -12.82
CA LYS A 319 -2.89 13.31 -13.64
C LYS A 319 -3.40 12.20 -12.74
N ILE A 320 -4.71 12.02 -12.73
CA ILE A 320 -5.41 10.99 -11.95
C ILE A 320 -5.61 9.75 -12.81
N LYS A 321 -5.19 8.59 -12.30
CA LYS A 321 -5.42 7.29 -12.94
C LYS A 321 -6.26 6.42 -12.01
N ILE A 322 -7.42 6.00 -12.50
CA ILE A 322 -8.27 5.03 -11.81
C ILE A 322 -8.30 3.79 -12.69
N ASN A 323 -7.83 2.67 -12.18
CA ASN A 323 -7.78 1.43 -12.94
C ASN A 323 -8.29 0.23 -12.16
N PHE A 324 -8.57 -0.84 -12.90
CA PHE A 324 -9.05 -2.10 -12.36
C PHE A 324 -7.92 -2.99 -11.78
N GLY A 325 -6.75 -2.42 -11.45
CA GLY A 325 -5.62 -3.14 -10.83
C GLY A 325 -4.39 -3.30 -11.72
N LYS A 326 -4.55 -3.30 -13.05
CA LYS A 326 -3.43 -3.51 -13.99
C LYS A 326 -3.40 -2.54 -15.16
N GLY A 327 -3.40 -1.24 -14.84
CA GLY A 327 -3.42 -0.18 -15.85
C GLY A 327 -4.62 -0.34 -16.79
N ASN A 328 -4.42 -0.22 -18.09
CA ASN A 328 -5.47 -0.37 -19.10
C ASN A 328 -5.85 -1.83 -19.42
N GLN A 329 -5.25 -2.82 -18.75
CA GLN A 329 -5.50 -4.24 -18.98
C GLN A 329 -6.42 -4.84 -17.91
N ASN A 330 -7.12 -5.93 -18.27
CA ASN A 330 -7.88 -6.71 -17.31
C ASN A 330 -6.92 -7.52 -16.41
N PRO A 331 -6.88 -7.31 -15.09
CA PRO A 331 -6.01 -8.08 -14.18
C PRO A 331 -6.29 -9.59 -14.23
N LEU A 332 -7.53 -10.01 -14.52
CA LEU A 332 -7.91 -11.42 -14.59
C LEU A 332 -7.20 -12.17 -15.73
N ASN A 333 -6.70 -11.47 -16.75
CA ASN A 333 -5.87 -12.08 -17.80
C ASN A 333 -4.52 -12.59 -17.26
N PHE A 334 -4.09 -12.05 -16.12
CA PHE A 334 -2.84 -12.40 -15.44
C PHE A 334 -3.05 -13.33 -14.26
N ILE A 335 -4.30 -13.65 -13.93
CA ILE A 335 -4.65 -14.64 -12.92
C ILE A 335 -4.67 -16.02 -13.57
N THR A 336 -3.97 -16.96 -12.95
CA THR A 336 -4.06 -18.36 -13.32
C THR A 336 -5.16 -19.05 -12.53
N PHE A 337 -6.02 -19.78 -13.23
CA PHE A 337 -7.05 -20.62 -12.62
C PHE A 337 -6.73 -22.11 -12.77
N TYR A 338 -7.37 -22.94 -11.96
CA TYR A 338 -7.36 -24.39 -12.13
C TYR A 338 -8.76 -25.00 -11.97
N ASN A 339 -8.97 -26.14 -12.62
CA ASN A 339 -10.14 -27.00 -12.43
C ASN A 339 -9.72 -28.46 -12.21
N LYS A 340 -10.65 -29.42 -12.29
CA LYS A 340 -10.36 -30.86 -12.10
C LYS A 340 -9.30 -31.41 -13.09
N ASN A 341 -9.12 -30.76 -14.23
CA ASN A 341 -8.22 -31.18 -15.30
C ASN A 341 -6.87 -30.44 -15.28
N GLY A 342 -6.61 -29.62 -14.26
CA GLY A 342 -5.37 -28.86 -14.12
C GLY A 342 -5.52 -27.35 -14.37
N LYS A 343 -4.40 -26.71 -14.73
CA LYS A 343 -4.28 -25.28 -15.00
C LYS A 343 -5.10 -24.90 -16.23
N VAL A 344 -5.86 -23.81 -16.15
CA VAL A 344 -6.72 -23.32 -17.23
C VAL A 344 -6.58 -21.82 -17.40
N LYS A 345 -6.47 -21.39 -18.66
CA LYS A 345 -6.69 -20.00 -19.06
C LYS A 345 -8.17 -19.82 -19.40
N ILE A 346 -8.74 -18.72 -18.93
CA ILE A 346 -10.14 -18.41 -19.16
C ILE A 346 -10.29 -17.25 -20.15
N ASP A 347 -11.28 -17.37 -21.02
CA ASP A 347 -11.86 -16.23 -21.73
C ASP A 347 -12.91 -15.61 -20.82
N ILE A 348 -12.53 -14.52 -20.14
CA ILE A 348 -13.35 -13.88 -19.09
C ILE A 348 -14.67 -13.39 -19.67
N ASN A 349 -14.67 -12.91 -20.91
CA ASN A 349 -15.87 -12.42 -21.61
C ASN A 349 -16.93 -13.49 -21.81
N LYS A 350 -16.56 -14.78 -21.77
CA LYS A 350 -17.50 -15.91 -21.85
C LYS A 350 -17.98 -16.41 -20.49
N LYS A 351 -17.41 -15.92 -19.40
CA LYS A 351 -17.64 -16.41 -18.03
C LYS A 351 -18.32 -15.40 -17.11
N LEU A 352 -18.15 -14.11 -17.36
CA LEU A 352 -18.81 -13.04 -16.61
C LEU A 352 -19.66 -12.20 -17.57
N ILE A 353 -20.89 -11.90 -17.14
CA ILE A 353 -21.84 -11.12 -17.95
C ILE A 353 -21.54 -9.62 -17.88
N LEU A 354 -21.05 -9.16 -16.73
CA LEU A 354 -20.77 -7.75 -16.46
C LEU A 354 -19.27 -7.56 -16.25
N ILE A 355 -18.58 -7.13 -17.32
CA ILE A 355 -17.16 -6.79 -17.30
C ILE A 355 -17.04 -5.36 -17.86
N PRO A 356 -16.17 -4.50 -17.29
CA PRO A 356 -15.94 -3.18 -17.82
C PRO A 356 -15.46 -3.21 -19.27
N ALA A 357 -15.97 -2.31 -20.12
CA ALA A 357 -15.47 -2.13 -21.47
C ALA A 357 -14.06 -1.51 -21.51
N GLN A 358 -13.71 -0.76 -20.45
CA GLN A 358 -12.41 -0.14 -20.24
C GLN A 358 -11.93 -0.41 -18.81
N TYR A 359 -10.63 -0.63 -18.64
CA TYR A 359 -10.03 -0.96 -17.34
C TYR A 359 -9.23 0.19 -16.73
N GLU A 360 -9.05 1.31 -17.45
CA GLU A 360 -8.40 2.51 -16.95
C GLU A 360 -9.15 3.76 -17.40
N ILE A 361 -9.30 4.70 -16.47
CA ILE A 361 -9.78 6.05 -16.71
C ILE A 361 -8.65 7.01 -16.32
N ILE A 362 -8.32 7.92 -17.22
CA ILE A 362 -7.35 9.00 -16.98
C ILE A 362 -8.12 10.32 -16.95
N LYS A 363 -7.91 11.09 -15.89
CA LYS A 363 -8.46 12.45 -15.75
C LYS A 363 -7.34 13.42 -15.38
N TYR A 364 -7.46 14.66 -15.83
CA TYR A 364 -6.63 15.78 -15.41
C TYR A 364 -7.43 16.63 -14.45
N ARG A 365 -6.99 16.67 -13.19
CA ARG A 365 -7.60 17.44 -12.13
C ARG A 365 -6.93 18.80 -12.03
N TYR A 366 -7.73 19.86 -12.08
CA TYR A 366 -7.27 21.24 -11.97
C TYR A 366 -7.67 21.82 -10.60
N ILE A 367 -6.70 22.40 -9.89
CA ILE A 367 -6.84 22.95 -8.54
C ILE A 367 -6.25 24.37 -8.52
N ASN A 368 -6.92 25.30 -7.84
CA ASN A 368 -6.44 26.66 -7.57
C ASN A 368 -6.20 26.90 -6.08
#